data_AF-A0A2Z3HZ08-F1
#
_entry.id   AF-A0A2Z3HZ08-F1
#
_cell.length_a   1.000
_cell.length_b   1.000
_cell.length_c   1.000
_cell.angle_alpha   90.00
_cell.angle_beta   90.00
_cell.angle_gamma   90.00
#
_symmetry.space_group_name_H-M   'P 1'
#
loop_
_entity.id
_entity.type
_entity.pdbx_description
1 polymer ?
#
loop_
_entity_poly.entity_id
_entity_poly.type
_entity_poly.pdbx_seq_one_letter_code
_entity_poly.pdbx_strand_id
1 'polypeptide(L)' 'MTTNQNFISCEGIWSVNAGTPTCDGQLKLYTADEMVSLLQHGETLTTEESNQLIEGTLLLFATVFAFLIIRKAIF' A
#
# COMPACT_ATOMS: atom_id res chain seq x y z
N MET A 1 30.82 -0.75 4.41
CA MET A 1 29.98 0.42 4.73
C MET A 1 28.53 -0.03 4.61
N THR A 2 27.91 -0.37 5.74
CA THR A 2 26.52 -0.87 5.80
C THR A 2 25.58 0.31 5.99
N THR A 3 24.81 0.65 4.96
CA THR A 3 23.71 1.61 5.07
C THR A 3 22.62 0.97 5.93
N ASN A 4 22.52 1.36 7.21
CA ASN A 4 21.37 1.04 8.05
C ASN A 4 20.14 1.71 7.43
N GLN A 5 19.28 0.94 6.75
CA GLN A 5 18.03 1.45 6.21
C GLN A 5 17.03 1.60 7.36
N ASN A 6 16.96 2.81 7.92
CA ASN A 6 15.94 3.16 8.90
C ASN A 6 14.69 3.65 8.15
N PHE A 7 13.54 3.12 8.53
CA PHE A 7 12.26 3.53 7.98
C PHE A 7 11.69 4.68 8.80
N ILE A 8 11.07 5.65 8.12
CA ILE A 8 10.49 6.83 8.76
C ILE A 8 8.97 6.65 8.79
N SER A 9 8.37 6.71 9.98
CA SER A 9 6.93 6.78 10.16
C SER A 9 6.52 8.13 10.76
N CYS A 10 5.26 8.49 10.56
CA CYS A 10 4.64 9.62 11.24
C CYS A 10 3.65 9.08 12.28
N GLU A 11 3.82 9.42 13.56
CA GLU A 11 2.80 9.19 14.59
C GLU A 11 1.75 10.32 14.51
N GLY A 12 1.03 10.36 13.39
CA GLY A 12 0.12 11.43 13.03
C GLY A 12 -0.36 11.25 11.59
N ILE A 13 -0.83 12.33 10.97
CA ILE A 13 -1.32 12.29 9.58
C ILE A 13 -0.19 12.71 8.65
N TRP A 14 0.08 11.88 7.64
CA TRP A 14 0.89 12.29 6.50
C TRP A 14 0.08 13.26 5.65
N SER A 15 0.55 14.50 5.55
CA SER A 15 0.01 15.54 4.68
C SER A 15 0.99 15.81 3.54
N VAL A 16 0.48 16.30 2.41
CA VAL A 16 1.33 16.79 1.32
C VAL A 16 1.13 18.29 1.23
N ASN A 17 2.18 19.05 1.55
CA ASN A 17 2.18 20.49 1.39
C ASN A 17 3.16 20.88 0.29
N ALA A 18 2.67 21.59 -0.73
CA ALA A 18 3.45 22.03 -1.90
C ALA A 18 4.28 20.90 -2.58
N GLY A 19 3.76 19.66 -2.59
CA GLY A 19 4.43 18.50 -3.18
C GLY A 19 5.49 17.83 -2.29
N THR A 20 5.68 18.32 -1.06
CA THR A 20 6.54 17.69 -0.06
C THR A 20 5.72 16.94 0.99
N PRO A 21 6.07 15.67 1.31
CA PRO A 21 5.42 14.93 2.36
C PRO A 21 5.82 15.51 3.72
N THR A 22 4.84 15.99 4.48
CA THR A 22 4.98 16.55 5.82
C THR A 22 4.22 15.68 6.82
N CYS A 23 4.89 15.34 7.92
CA CYS A 23 4.27 14.66 9.05
C CYS A 23 3.68 15.71 10.00
N ASP A 24 2.36 15.69 10.21
CA ASP A 24 1.67 16.53 11.20
C ASP A 24 1.69 15.81 12.56
N GLY A 25 2.90 15.59 13.10
CA GLY A 25 3.13 14.76 14.28
C GLY A 25 4.62 14.51 14.56
N GLN A 26 4.92 13.50 15.39
CA GLN A 26 6.31 13.10 15.61
C GLN A 26 6.80 12.13 14.52
N LEU A 27 7.95 12.49 13.94
CA LEU A 27 8.72 11.61 13.06
C LEU A 27 9.44 10.56 13.91
N LYS A 28 9.17 9.30 13.65
CA LYS A 28 9.79 8.18 14.35
C LYS A 28 10.57 7.33 13.36
N LEU A 29 11.78 6.96 13.74
CA LEU A 29 12.62 6.05 12.97
C LEU A 29 12.48 4.65 13.54
N TYR A 30 12.13 3.71 12.67
CA TYR A 30 12.10 2.30 12.98
C TYR A 30 13.22 1.59 12.23
N THR A 31 13.83 0.62 12.90
CA THR A 31 14.67 -0.35 12.21
C THR A 31 13.79 -1.35 11.44
N ALA A 32 14.38 -2.10 10.51
CA ALA A 32 13.64 -3.12 9.75
C ALA A 32 12.94 -4.14 10.67
N ASP A 33 13.62 -4.59 11.73
CA ASP A 33 13.06 -5.51 12.73
C ASP A 33 11.88 -4.91 13.49
N GLU A 34 11.96 -3.63 13.87
CA GLU A 34 10.85 -2.94 14.55
C GLU A 34 9.66 -2.72 13.62
N MET A 35 9.89 -2.44 12.33
CA MET A 35 8.81 -2.37 11.35
C MET A 35 8.11 -3.71 11.16
N VAL A 36 8.85 -4.83 11.11
CA VAL A 36 8.23 -6.16 11.01
C VAL A 36 7.38 -6.45 12.24
N SER A 37 7.87 -6.13 13.44
CA SER A 37 7.09 -6.26 14.68
C SER A 37 5.83 -5.39 14.63
N LEU A 38 5.92 -4.14 14.16
CA LEU A 38 4.75 -3.25 14.07
C LEU A 38 3.75 -3.71 13.02
N LEU A 39 4.19 -4.21 11.87
CA LEU A 39 3.32 -4.74 10.81
C LEU A 39 2.64 -6.04 11.22
N GLN A 40 3.28 -6.86 12.06
CA GLN A 40 2.65 -8.05 12.65
C GLN A 40 1.55 -7.71 13.67
N HIS A 41 1.64 -6.56 14.33
CA HIS A 41 0.67 -6.09 15.33
C HIS A 41 -0.31 -5.05 14.79
N GLY A 42 -0.09 -4.55 13.57
CA GLY A 42 -1.01 -3.64 12.89
C GLY A 42 -2.31 -4.35 12.52
N GLU A 43 -3.35 -3.57 12.26
CA GLU A 43 -4.63 -4.05 11.73
C GLU A 43 -4.37 -4.66 10.34
N THR A 44 -3.91 -5.91 10.34
CA THR A 44 -3.83 -6.73 9.13
C THR A 44 -5.24 -6.83 8.60
N LEU A 45 -5.43 -6.58 7.29
CA LEU A 45 -6.74 -6.77 6.67
C LEU A 45 -7.25 -8.13 7.11
N THR A 46 -8.43 -8.17 7.72
CA THR A 46 -9.03 -9.44 8.07
C THR A 46 -9.10 -10.31 6.81
N THR A 47 -9.05 -11.63 6.96
CA THR A 47 -9.11 -12.55 5.81
C THR A 47 -10.28 -12.22 4.88
N GLU A 48 -11.38 -11.73 5.45
CA GLU A 48 -12.56 -11.27 4.71
C GLU A 48 -12.30 -9.99 3.90
N GLU A 49 -11.69 -8.97 4.50
CA GLU A 49 -11.35 -7.72 3.79
C GLU A 49 -10.33 -7.97 2.67
N SER A 50 -9.37 -8.86 2.92
CA SER A 50 -8.40 -9.29 1.91
C SER A 50 -9.09 -9.98 0.72
N ASN A 51 -10.07 -10.86 0.98
CA ASN A 51 -10.84 -11.53 -0.07
C ASN A 51 -11.65 -10.53 -0.90
N GLN A 52 -12.31 -9.55 -0.26
CA GLN A 52 -13.08 -8.54 -1.00
C GLN A 52 -12.21 -7.70 -1.94
N LEU A 53 -10.99 -7.35 -1.51
CA LEU A 53 -10.03 -6.62 -2.33
C LEU A 53 -9.57 -7.44 -3.55
N ILE A 54 -9.33 -8.74 -3.34
CA ILE A 54 -8.94 -9.67 -4.40
C ILE A 54 -10.07 -9.82 -5.42
N GLU A 55 -11.30 -10.03 -4.97
CA GLU A 55 -12.47 -10.18 -5.85
C GLU A 55 -12.71 -8.92 -6.70
N GLY A 56 -12.68 -7.73 -6.08
CA GLY A 56 -12.84 -6.46 -6.80
C GLY A 56 -11.75 -6.25 -7.85
N THR A 57 -10.50 -6.59 -7.52
CA THR A 57 -9.36 -6.48 -8.45
C THR A 57 -9.47 -7.45 -9.61
N LEU A 58 -9.87 -8.70 -9.35
CA LEU A 58 -10.11 -9.72 -10.37
C LEU A 58 -11.21 -9.30 -11.34
N LEU A 59 -12.30 -8.73 -10.83
CA LEU A 59 -13.41 -8.25 -11.67
C LEU A 59 -12.95 -7.12 -12.62
N LEU A 60 -12.19 -6.14 -12.10
CA LEU A 60 -11.63 -5.07 -12.93
C LEU A 60 -10.68 -5.63 -13.99
N PHE A 61 -9.79 -6.54 -13.60
CA PHE A 61 -8.87 -7.19 -14.54
C PHE A 61 -9.63 -7.93 -15.64
N ALA A 62 -10.60 -8.76 -15.28
CA ALA A 62 -11.43 -9.50 -16.22
C ALA A 62 -12.19 -8.58 -17.18
N THR A 63 -12.72 -7.46 -16.67
CA THR A 63 -13.45 -6.46 -17.47
C THR A 63 -12.55 -5.81 -18.52
N VAL A 64 -11.36 -5.35 -18.11
CA VAL A 64 -10.39 -4.74 -19.02
C VAL A 64 -9.93 -5.77 -20.06
N PHE A 65 -9.63 -6.99 -19.62
CA PHE A 65 -9.16 -8.04 -20.52
C PHE A 65 -10.22 -8.47 -21.54
N ALA A 66 -11.48 -8.63 -21.11
CA ALA A 66 -12.60 -8.92 -22.00
C ALA A 66 -12.77 -7.81 -23.05
N PHE A 67 -12.71 -6.54 -22.62
CA PHE A 67 -12.75 -5.40 -23.55
C PHE A 67 -11.59 -5.44 -24.56
N LEU A 68 -10.37 -5.73 -24.11
CA LEU A 68 -9.21 -5.84 -25.00
C LEU A 68 -9.35 -6.98 -26.00
N ILE A 69 -9.87 -8.14 -25.59
CA ILE A 69 -10.15 -9.26 -26.50
C ILE A 69 -11.21 -8.87 -27.53
N ILE A 70 -12.33 -8.30 -27.08
CA ILE A 70 -13.41 -7.86 -27.97
C ILE A 70 -12.87 -6.84 -28.97
N ARG A 71 -12.09 -5.85 -28.50
CA ARG A 71 -11.46 -4.86 -29.37
C ARG A 71 -10.56 -5.52 -30.42
N LYS A 72 -9.72 -6.48 -30.04
CA LYS A 72 -8.84 -7.21 -30.96
C LYS A 72 -9.61 -8.11 -31.95
N ALA A 73 -10.79 -8.59 -31.58
CA ALA A 73 -11.60 -9.46 -32.43
C ALA A 73 -12.43 -8.66 -33.45
N ILE A 74 -12.82 -7.44 -33.10
CA ILE A 74 -13.67 -6.56 -33.92
C ILE A 74 -12.84 -5.61 -34.81
N PHE A 75 -11.66 -5.17 -34.34
CA PHE A 75 -10.70 -4.34 -35.08
C PHE A 75 -9.47 -5.14 -35.49
#